data_AF-A0A1W4WCN6-F1
#
_entry.id   AF-A0A1W4WCN6-F1
#
_cell.length_a   1.000
_cell.length_b   1.000
_cell.length_c   1.000
_cell.angle_alpha   90.00
_cell.angle_beta   90.00
_cell.angle_gamma   90.00
#
_symmetry.space_group_name_H-M   'P 1'
#
loop_
_entity.id
_entity.type
_entity.pdbx_description
1 polymer ?
#
loop_
_entity_poly.entity_id
_entity_poly.type
_entity_poly.pdbx_seq_one_letter_code
_entity_poly.pdbx_strand_id
1 'polypeptide(L)'
;MNCSLFLSQVQILMHAQQIKLNEADPNDDKNMYNWLRNKKYDLTWISLRHEFLIRQALTKISSDQQTAVIKELVNYTESNENLDPSRIPEICLDILNKTITSEIVQTESLRRASTFRRSIRMSIRSNRVSPSTLMMRTDQNNEKKSVTFCENPKIYSIYN
;
A
#
# COMPACT_ATOMS: atom_id res chain seq x y z
N MET A 1 9.41 14.89 -7.00
CA MET A 1 8.40 15.76 -7.63
C MET A 1 7.67 16.52 -6.52
N ASN A 2 7.42 17.82 -6.67
CA ASN A 2 6.74 18.61 -5.63
C ASN A 2 5.26 18.22 -5.58
N CYS A 3 4.68 18.01 -4.39
CA CYS A 3 3.27 17.62 -4.23
C CYS A 3 2.29 18.58 -4.91
N SER A 4 2.63 19.87 -4.98
CA SER A 4 1.86 20.88 -5.71
C SER A 4 1.83 20.59 -7.22
N LEU A 5 2.96 20.21 -7.81
CA LEU A 5 3.08 19.92 -9.24
C LEU A 5 2.20 18.72 -9.63
N PHE A 6 2.19 17.66 -8.80
CA PHE A 6 1.35 16.48 -9.02
C PHE A 6 -0.14 16.84 -9.02
N LEU A 7 -0.59 17.61 -8.02
CA LEU A 7 -1.98 18.06 -7.94
C LEU A 7 -2.37 18.94 -9.14
N SER A 8 -1.48 19.83 -9.58
CA SER A 8 -1.71 20.63 -10.80
C SER A 8 -1.89 19.76 -12.03
N GLN A 9 -1.14 18.66 -12.17
CA GLN A 9 -1.32 17.74 -13.29
C GLN A 9 -2.65 17.00 -13.24
N VAL A 10 -3.10 16.57 -12.05
CA VAL A 10 -4.44 15.98 -11.88
C VAL A 10 -5.52 17.00 -12.26
N GLN A 11 -5.38 18.27 -11.86
CA GLN A 11 -6.30 19.34 -12.25
C GLN A 11 -6.31 19.60 -13.76
N ILE A 12 -5.13 19.59 -14.41
CA ILE A 12 -5.02 19.71 -15.87
C ILE A 12 -5.78 18.57 -16.56
N LEU A 13 -5.68 17.34 -16.04
CA LEU A 13 -6.40 16.20 -16.60
C LEU A 13 -7.92 16.33 -16.42
N MET A 14 -8.38 16.83 -15.27
CA MET A 14 -9.79 17.15 -15.06
C MET A 14 -10.30 18.17 -16.09
N HIS A 15 -9.54 19.24 -16.29
CA HIS A 15 -9.88 20.27 -17.25
C HIS A 15 -9.89 19.75 -18.69
N ALA A 16 -8.88 18.96 -19.08
CA ALA A 16 -8.81 18.35 -20.40
C ALA A 16 -10.01 17.43 -20.68
N GLN A 17 -10.42 16.65 -19.68
CA GLN A 17 -11.59 15.78 -19.80
C GLN A 17 -12.90 16.57 -19.89
N GLN A 18 -13.01 17.68 -19.16
CA GLN A 18 -14.17 18.58 -19.23
C GLN A 18 -14.30 19.20 -20.62
N ILE A 19 -13.19 19.64 -21.22
CA ILE A 19 -13.18 20.15 -22.60
C ILE A 19 -13.66 19.06 -23.56
N LYS A 20 -13.09 17.85 -23.48
CA LYS A 20 -13.49 16.73 -24.34
C LYS A 20 -14.99 16.44 -24.26
N LEU A 21 -15.57 16.40 -23.06
CA LEU A 21 -17.00 16.18 -22.89
C LEU A 21 -17.86 17.32 -23.44
N ASN A 22 -17.40 18.57 -23.31
CA ASN A 22 -18.11 19.73 -23.84
C ASN A 22 -18.06 19.80 -25.39
N GLU A 23 -16.99 19.27 -26.00
CA GLU A 23 -16.81 19.20 -27.45
C GLU A 23 -17.49 17.96 -28.09
N ALA A 24 -17.80 16.93 -27.30
CA ALA A 24 -18.34 15.66 -27.77
C ALA A 24 -19.85 15.66 -28.09
N ASP A 25 -20.53 16.82 -28.14
CA ASP A 25 -21.94 16.90 -28.54
C ASP A 25 -22.08 17.36 -30.02
N PRO A 26 -22.05 16.43 -31.00
CA PRO A 26 -22.05 16.76 -32.44
C PRO A 26 -23.41 17.27 -32.95
N ASN A 27 -24.46 17.29 -32.12
CA ASN A 27 -25.79 17.73 -32.53
C ASN A 27 -26.05 19.23 -32.33
N ASP A 28 -25.12 19.99 -31.75
CA ASP A 28 -25.33 21.41 -31.46
C ASP A 28 -24.90 22.35 -32.62
N ASP A 29 -24.38 21.82 -33.74
CA ASP A 29 -23.94 22.61 -34.92
C ASP A 29 -25.01 23.53 -35.55
N LYS A 30 -26.27 23.44 -35.11
CA LYS A 30 -27.37 24.30 -35.56
C LYS A 30 -27.51 25.61 -34.79
N ASN A 31 -26.80 25.80 -33.67
CA ASN A 31 -26.90 27.02 -32.86
C ASN A 31 -25.60 27.85 -32.93
N MET A 32 -25.67 29.03 -33.58
CA MET A 32 -24.60 30.05 -33.58
C MET A 32 -24.18 30.54 -32.17
N TYR A 33 -24.84 30.06 -31.11
CA TYR A 33 -24.63 30.46 -29.72
C TYR A 33 -24.08 29.32 -28.85
N ASN A 34 -23.51 28.24 -29.41
CA ASN A 34 -22.90 27.16 -28.63
C ASN A 34 -21.83 27.66 -27.66
N TRP A 35 -21.10 28.71 -28.02
CA TRP A 35 -20.12 29.36 -27.13
C TRP A 35 -20.75 29.93 -25.85
N LEU A 36 -22.04 30.28 -25.85
CA LEU A 36 -22.79 30.70 -24.65
C LEU A 36 -23.30 29.50 -23.84
N ARG A 37 -23.61 28.38 -24.51
CA ARG A 37 -24.17 27.16 -23.90
C ARG A 37 -23.09 26.25 -23.28
N ASN A 38 -21.93 26.17 -23.94
CA ASN A 38 -20.72 25.49 -23.49
C ASN A 38 -19.93 26.29 -22.47
N LYS A 39 -20.36 27.51 -22.16
CA LYS A 39 -19.87 28.33 -21.05
C LYS A 39 -20.35 27.79 -19.69
N LYS A 40 -20.38 26.47 -19.52
CA LYS A 40 -20.54 25.84 -18.21
C LYS A 40 -19.26 26.06 -17.42
N TYR A 41 -19.45 26.31 -16.13
CA TYR A 41 -18.43 26.70 -15.16
C TYR A 41 -17.12 25.96 -15.34
N ASP A 42 -16.09 26.69 -15.78
CA ASP A 42 -14.69 26.27 -15.95
C ASP A 42 -13.99 25.90 -14.62
N LEU A 43 -14.77 25.75 -13.55
CA LEU A 43 -14.28 25.61 -12.18
C LEU A 43 -14.32 24.15 -11.74
N THR A 44 -13.65 23.26 -12.48
CA THR A 44 -13.39 21.88 -12.02
C THR A 44 -12.20 21.88 -11.08
N TRP A 45 -12.47 21.91 -9.77
CA TRP A 45 -11.44 21.92 -8.73
C TRP A 45 -11.45 20.59 -7.98
N ILE A 46 -10.27 20.14 -7.57
CA ILE A 46 -10.17 19.00 -6.65
C ILE A 46 -10.78 19.45 -5.32
N SER A 47 -11.74 18.68 -4.81
CA SER A 47 -12.31 18.96 -3.49
C SER A 47 -11.22 18.90 -2.42
N LEU A 48 -11.30 19.74 -1.38
CA LEU A 48 -10.34 19.76 -0.27
C LEU A 48 -10.10 18.38 0.37
N ARG A 49 -11.15 17.56 0.46
CA ARG A 49 -11.05 16.18 0.96
C ARG A 49 -10.14 15.32 0.08
N HIS A 50 -10.39 15.30 -1.23
CA HIS A 50 -9.57 14.56 -2.19
C HIS A 50 -8.14 15.08 -2.22
N GLU A 51 -7.94 16.40 -2.21
CA GLU A 51 -6.61 17.01 -2.18
C GLU A 51 -5.82 16.55 -0.95
N PHE A 52 -6.43 16.59 0.22
CA PHE A 52 -5.80 16.15 1.47
C PHE A 52 -5.38 14.67 1.40
N LEU A 53 -6.28 13.79 0.92
CA LEU A 53 -5.99 12.37 0.80
C LEU A 53 -4.87 12.09 -0.21
N ILE A 54 -4.86 12.80 -1.35
CA ILE A 54 -3.83 12.66 -2.38
C ILE A 54 -2.48 13.10 -1.79
N ARG A 55 -2.41 14.24 -1.11
CA ARG A 55 -1.19 14.70 -0.42
C ARG A 55 -0.70 13.67 0.58
N GLN A 56 -1.60 13.08 1.37
CA GLN A 56 -1.24 12.06 2.34
C GLN A 56 -0.67 10.81 1.65
N ALA A 57 -1.28 10.35 0.56
CA ALA A 57 -0.81 9.21 -0.21
C ALA A 57 0.56 9.48 -0.86
N LEU A 58 0.78 10.68 -1.40
CA LEU A 58 2.03 11.09 -2.04
C LEU A 58 3.25 11.04 -1.11
N THR A 59 3.06 11.19 0.20
CA THR A 59 4.17 11.07 1.17
C THR A 59 4.72 9.65 1.29
N LYS A 60 3.98 8.64 0.83
CA LYS A 60 4.33 7.22 0.96
C LYS A 60 4.95 6.63 -0.29
N ILE A 61 5.07 7.40 -1.37
CA ILE A 61 5.54 6.93 -2.68
C ILE A 61 6.69 7.77 -3.21
N SER A 62 7.57 7.13 -3.97
CA SER A 62 8.74 7.76 -4.58
C SER A 62 8.36 8.65 -5.78
N SER A 63 9.28 9.53 -6.17
CA SER A 63 9.05 10.41 -7.33
C SER A 63 8.83 9.64 -8.64
N ASP A 64 9.48 8.49 -8.81
CA ASP A 64 9.33 7.68 -10.03
C ASP A 64 7.96 7.00 -10.06
N GLN A 65 7.50 6.48 -8.92
CA GLN A 65 6.15 5.94 -8.77
C GLN A 65 5.09 6.99 -9.04
N GLN A 66 5.29 8.24 -8.58
CA GLN A 66 4.38 9.34 -8.87
C GLN A 66 4.22 9.57 -10.38
N THR A 67 5.32 9.51 -11.15
CA THR A 67 5.22 9.61 -12.61
C THR A 67 4.52 8.41 -13.26
N ALA A 68 4.71 7.20 -12.72
CA ALA A 68 4.01 6.01 -13.19
C ALA A 68 2.50 6.11 -12.95
N VAL A 69 2.09 6.59 -11.77
CA VAL A 69 0.69 6.82 -11.41
C VAL A 69 0.03 7.81 -12.36
N ILE A 70 0.71 8.91 -12.72
CA ILE A 70 0.15 9.88 -13.67
C ILE A 70 0.00 9.26 -15.06
N LYS A 71 0.99 8.50 -15.53
CA LYS A 71 0.88 7.81 -16.83
C LYS A 71 -0.28 6.83 -16.84
N GLU A 72 -0.48 6.08 -15.76
CA GLU A 72 -1.61 5.16 -15.62
C GLU A 72 -2.94 5.92 -15.61
N LEU A 73 -3.01 7.07 -14.91
CA LEU A 73 -4.18 7.93 -14.89
C LEU A 73 -4.51 8.50 -16.29
N VAL A 74 -3.50 8.95 -17.05
CA VAL A 74 -3.66 9.42 -18.44
C VAL A 74 -4.20 8.30 -19.33
N ASN A 75 -3.60 7.11 -19.27
CA ASN A 75 -4.07 5.97 -20.06
C ASN A 75 -5.53 5.61 -19.70
N TYR A 76 -5.90 5.74 -18.42
CA TYR A 76 -7.26 5.48 -17.97
C TYR A 76 -8.26 6.50 -18.50
N THR A 77 -7.91 7.79 -18.51
CA THR A 77 -8.79 8.84 -19.05
C THR A 77 -8.91 8.74 -20.58
N GLU A 78 -7.84 8.38 -21.28
CA GLU A 78 -7.88 8.12 -22.72
C GLU A 78 -8.75 6.91 -23.08
N SER A 79 -8.71 5.85 -22.27
CA SER A 79 -9.52 4.64 -22.51
C SER A 79 -11.01 4.83 -22.19
N ASN A 80 -11.37 5.87 -21.43
CA ASN A 80 -12.73 6.13 -20.97
C ASN A 80 -13.18 7.55 -21.36
N GLU A 81 -13.55 7.73 -22.62
CA GLU A 81 -13.88 9.04 -23.20
C GLU A 81 -15.05 9.75 -22.50
N ASN A 82 -16.01 9.00 -21.94
CA ASN A 82 -17.19 9.55 -21.26
C ASN A 82 -17.01 9.69 -19.74
N LEU A 83 -15.77 9.67 -19.24
CA LEU A 83 -15.51 9.81 -17.81
C LEU A 83 -15.84 11.23 -17.33
N ASP A 84 -16.65 11.32 -16.26
CA ASP A 84 -16.89 12.59 -15.57
C ASP A 84 -15.59 13.13 -14.93
N PRO A 85 -15.18 14.38 -15.24
CA PRO A 85 -14.02 15.03 -14.67
C PRO A 85 -13.98 15.00 -13.14
N SER A 86 -15.14 15.04 -12.48
CA SER A 86 -15.24 15.03 -11.02
C SER A 86 -14.71 13.74 -10.38
N ARG A 87 -14.67 12.63 -11.14
CA ARG A 87 -14.24 11.30 -10.68
C ARG A 87 -12.74 11.04 -10.84
N ILE A 88 -12.03 11.89 -11.59
CA ILE A 88 -10.58 11.73 -11.81
C ILE A 88 -9.77 11.71 -10.50
N PRO A 89 -10.05 12.57 -9.49
CA PRO A 89 -9.37 12.51 -8.20
C PRO A 89 -9.61 11.20 -7.44
N GLU A 90 -10.80 10.62 -7.55
CA GLU A 90 -11.14 9.33 -6.93
C GLU A 90 -10.31 8.20 -7.57
N ILE A 91 -10.28 8.17 -8.90
CA ILE A 91 -9.48 7.19 -9.66
C ILE A 91 -7.99 7.35 -9.34
N CYS A 92 -7.50 8.59 -9.25
CA CYS A 92 -6.13 8.88 -8.87
C CYS A 92 -5.80 8.29 -7.49
N LEU A 93 -6.68 8.47 -6.49
CA LEU A 93 -6.51 7.86 -5.17
C LEU A 93 -6.51 6.34 -5.22
N ASP A 94 -7.36 5.72 -6.02
CA ASP A 94 -7.39 4.27 -6.17
C ASP A 94 -6.09 3.73 -6.75
N ILE A 95 -5.54 4.39 -7.77
CA ILE A 95 -4.24 4.02 -8.36
C ILE A 95 -3.14 4.19 -7.30
N LEU A 96 -3.10 5.33 -6.60
CA LEU A 96 -2.13 5.59 -5.53
C LEU A 96 -2.18 4.50 -4.44
N ASN A 97 -3.38 4.14 -3.99
CA ASN A 97 -3.58 3.11 -2.97
C ASN A 97 -3.13 1.72 -3.48
N LYS A 98 -3.38 1.39 -4.75
CA LYS A 98 -2.88 0.15 -5.36
C LYS A 98 -1.36 0.12 -5.40
N THR A 99 -0.70 1.22 -5.79
CA THR A 99 0.76 1.31 -5.81
C THR A 99 1.34 1.11 -4.41
N ILE A 100 0.80 1.80 -3.40
CA ILE A 100 1.22 1.66 -2.00
C ILE A 100 1.01 0.22 -1.50
N THR A 101 -0.15 -0.39 -1.80
CA THR A 101 -0.45 -1.75 -1.36
C THR A 101 0.48 -2.77 -2.02
N SER A 102 0.77 -2.62 -3.31
CA SER A 102 1.72 -3.47 -4.04
C SER A 102 3.11 -3.43 -3.41
N GLU A 103 3.59 -2.24 -3.04
CA GLU A 103 4.89 -2.07 -2.38
C GLU A 103 4.93 -2.71 -0.99
N ILE A 104 3.86 -2.57 -0.20
CA ILE A 104 3.74 -3.24 1.10
C ILE A 104 3.79 -4.76 0.93
N VAL A 105 3.09 -5.32 -0.05
CA VAL A 105 3.10 -6.76 -0.32
C VAL A 105 4.49 -7.23 -0.77
N GLN A 106 5.15 -6.48 -1.65
CA GLN A 106 6.50 -6.81 -2.12
C GLN A 106 7.52 -6.76 -0.98
N THR A 107 7.52 -5.69 -0.17
CA THR A 107 8.44 -5.57 0.97
C THR A 107 8.20 -6.64 2.03
N GLU A 108 6.94 -6.97 2.32
CA GLU A 108 6.58 -8.01 3.27
C GLU A 108 6.97 -9.41 2.77
N SER A 109 6.78 -9.70 1.48
CA SER A 109 7.22 -10.98 0.90
C SER A 109 8.75 -11.13 0.95
N LEU A 110 9.51 -10.06 0.69
CA LEU A 110 10.97 -10.04 0.84
C LEU A 110 11.42 -10.17 2.30
N ARG A 111 10.70 -9.56 3.24
CA ARG A 111 10.94 -9.72 4.69
C ARG A 111 10.71 -11.15 5.15
N ARG A 112 9.62 -11.80 4.70
CA ARG A 112 9.36 -13.21 5.02
C ARG A 112 10.44 -14.12 4.42
N ALA A 113 10.84 -13.89 3.16
CA ALA A 113 11.90 -14.65 2.52
C ALA A 113 13.26 -14.50 3.23
N SER A 114 13.62 -13.28 3.68
CA SER A 114 14.85 -13.04 4.43
C SER A 114 14.81 -13.63 5.84
N THR A 115 13.66 -13.59 6.52
CA THR A 115 13.46 -14.21 7.84
C THR A 115 13.58 -15.73 7.75
N PHE A 116 12.97 -16.35 6.73
CA PHE A 116 13.08 -17.79 6.47
C PHE A 116 14.51 -18.24 6.14
N ARG A 117 15.23 -17.46 5.32
CA ARG A 117 16.65 -17.75 5.03
C ARG A 117 17.53 -17.62 6.28
N ARG A 118 17.22 -16.67 7.16
CA ARG A 118 17.94 -16.48 8.44
C ARG A 118 17.64 -17.60 9.43
N SER A 119 16.40 -18.09 9.50
CA SER A 119 16.03 -19.22 10.37
C SER A 119 16.73 -20.51 9.94
N ILE A 120 16.82 -20.79 8.63
CA ILE A 120 17.56 -21.96 8.11
C ILE A 120 19.06 -21.85 8.40
N ARG A 121 19.65 -20.65 8.29
CA ARG A 121 21.08 -20.46 8.58
C ARG A 121 21.39 -20.64 10.07
N MET A 122 20.46 -20.30 10.96
CA MET A 122 20.60 -20.49 12.41
C MET A 122 20.34 -21.94 12.84
N SER A 123 19.54 -22.74 12.10
CA SER A 123 19.40 -24.18 12.37
C SER A 123 20.61 -25.01 11.95
N ILE A 124 21.50 -24.49 11.08
CA ILE A 124 22.76 -25.16 10.70
C ILE A 124 23.86 -24.95 11.76
N ARG A 125 23.75 -23.91 12.61
CA ARG A 125 24.54 -23.87 13.84
C ARG A 125 23.92 -24.88 14.80
N SER A 126 24.44 -26.10 14.73
CA SER A 126 24.23 -27.17 15.70
C SER A 126 24.13 -26.56 17.11
N ASN A 127 22.95 -26.66 17.73
CA ASN A 127 22.75 -26.51 19.16
C ASN A 127 23.44 -27.67 19.90
N ARG A 128 24.74 -27.85 19.67
CA ARG A 128 25.59 -28.71 20.49
C ARG A 128 25.85 -27.89 21.74
N VAL A 129 25.00 -28.11 22.74
CA VAL A 129 25.39 -27.87 24.12
C VAL A 129 26.64 -28.71 24.33
N SER A 130 27.81 -28.08 24.36
CA SER A 130 29.02 -28.72 24.85
C SER A 130 28.72 -29.19 26.27
N PRO A 131 28.83 -30.49 26.58
CA PRO A 131 28.63 -30.94 27.95
C PRO A 131 29.66 -30.18 28.79
N SER A 132 29.19 -29.34 29.70
CA SER A 132 30.08 -28.79 30.71
C SER A 132 30.65 -29.98 31.45
N THR A 133 31.97 -30.13 31.39
CA THR A 133 32.71 -31.06 32.22
C THR A 133 32.45 -30.66 33.67
N LEU A 134 31.44 -31.28 34.28
CA LEU A 134 31.25 -31.28 35.72
C LEU A 134 32.51 -31.89 36.32
N MET A 135 33.41 -31.03 36.80
CA MET A 135 34.46 -31.45 37.72
C MET A 135 33.76 -31.99 38.96
N MET A 136 33.53 -33.31 38.97
CA MET A 136 33.12 -34.02 40.17
C MET A 136 34.27 -33.94 41.16
N ARG A 137 34.18 -33.01 42.10
CA ARG A 137 34.84 -33.14 43.40
C ARG A 137 34.21 -34.34 44.09
N THR A 138 34.89 -35.47 44.01
CA THR A 138 34.67 -36.60 44.91
C THR A 138 35.22 -36.20 46.27
N ASP A 139 34.36 -35.69 47.15
CA ASP A 139 34.59 -35.77 48.59
C ASP A 139 33.27 -36.01 49.32
N GLN A 140 33.15 -37.27 49.76
CA GLN A 140 32.66 -37.74 51.06
C GLN A 140 31.25 -37.37 51.56
N ASN A 141 30.50 -38.46 51.78
CA ASN A 141 29.41 -38.65 52.76
C ASN A 141 28.05 -37.98 52.53
N ASN A 142 27.05 -38.87 52.43
CA ASN A 142 25.66 -38.71 52.89
C ASN A 142 24.84 -37.53 52.34
N GLU A 143 24.01 -37.82 51.34
CA GLU A 143 22.53 -37.81 51.42
C GLU A 143 21.93 -37.76 50.01
N LYS A 144 21.22 -38.83 49.63
CA LYS A 144 20.40 -38.85 48.41
C LYS A 144 19.19 -37.93 48.60
N LYS A 145 19.22 -36.71 48.05
CA LYS A 145 18.01 -35.91 47.86
C LYS A 145 17.46 -36.17 46.46
N SER A 146 16.46 -37.04 46.36
CA SER A 146 15.62 -37.15 45.16
C SER A 146 14.67 -35.96 45.11
N VAL A 147 14.72 -35.18 44.05
CA VAL A 147 13.71 -34.15 43.76
C VAL A 147 12.63 -34.81 42.90
N THR A 148 11.49 -35.17 43.50
CA THR A 148 10.28 -35.55 42.78
C THR A 148 9.45 -34.31 42.50
N PHE A 149 9.15 -34.06 41.23
CA PHE A 149 8.24 -33.00 40.81
C PHE A 149 6.80 -33.37 41.20
N CYS A 150 6.24 -32.71 42.20
CA CYS A 150 4.84 -32.82 42.59
C CYS A 150 3.96 -31.86 41.78
N GLU A 151 3.89 -32.02 40.46
CA GLU A 151 2.90 -31.30 39.64
C GLU A 151 1.99 -32.29 38.93
N ASN A 152 0.75 -32.39 39.40
CA ASN A 152 -0.31 -33.13 38.72
C ASN A 152 -0.73 -32.37 37.45
N PRO A 153 -0.57 -32.92 36.25
CA PRO A 153 -0.97 -32.24 35.02
C PRO A 153 -2.50 -32.13 34.96
N LYS A 154 -3.03 -30.92 34.80
CA LYS A 154 -4.45 -30.69 34.50
C LYS A 154 -4.70 -30.97 33.02
N ILE A 155 -5.34 -32.11 32.74
CA ILE A 155 -5.79 -32.48 31.40
C ILE A 155 -7.17 -31.84 31.19
N TYR A 156 -7.29 -30.92 30.22
CA TYR A 156 -8.59 -30.41 29.78
C TYR A 156 -9.04 -31.22 28.56
N SER A 157 -10.16 -31.91 28.68
CA SER A 157 -10.84 -32.53 27.54
C SER A 157 -11.73 -31.49 26.86
N ILE A 158 -11.49 -31.24 25.57
CA ILE A 158 -12.42 -30.50 24.72
C ILE A 158 -13.45 -31.52 24.23
N TYR A 159 -14.71 -31.37 24.64
CA TYR A 159 -15.81 -32.11 24.04
C TYR A 159 -16.35 -31.32 22.84
N ASN A 160 -16.70 -32.05 21.78
CA ASN A 160 -17.31 -31.53 20.54
C ASN A 160 -18.63 -30.79 20.81
#